data_AF-A0A939C3B3-F1
#
_entry.id   AF-A0A939C3B3-F1
#
_cell.length_a   1.000
_cell.length_b   1.000
_cell.length_c   1.000
_cell.angle_alpha   90.00
_cell.angle_beta   90.00
_cell.angle_gamma   90.00
#
_symmetry.space_group_name_H-M   'P 1'
#
loop_
_entity.id
_entity.type
_entity.pdbx_description
1 polymer ?
#
loop_
_entity_poly.entity_id
_entity_poly.type
_entity_poly.pdbx_seq_one_letter_code
_entity_poly.pdbx_strand_id
1 'polypeptide(L)'
;MAATREPASPAPAADDGPTSYEQARDELAQVVARLEAGGLPLEESLTLWERGEHLAGVCTRLLDGARERVESALARADEDSA
;
A
#
# COMPACT_ATOMS: atom_id res chain seq x y z
N MET A 1 -15.46 40.26 1.07
CA MET A 1 -15.38 39.13 2.02
C MET A 1 -14.27 38.21 1.53
N ALA A 2 -13.09 38.31 2.15
CA ALA A 2 -11.96 37.47 1.82
C ALA A 2 -12.15 36.11 2.50
N ALA A 3 -12.26 35.03 1.72
CA ALA A 3 -12.14 33.68 2.25
C ALA A 3 -10.66 33.40 2.49
N THR A 4 -10.26 33.36 3.75
CA THR A 4 -8.95 32.85 4.18
C THR A 4 -8.85 31.37 3.79
N ARG A 5 -8.01 31.06 2.82
CA ARG A 5 -7.60 29.68 2.50
C ARG A 5 -6.50 29.29 3.49
N GLU A 6 -6.83 28.33 4.35
CA GLU A 6 -5.89 27.64 5.23
C GLU A 6 -4.79 26.97 4.38
N PRO A 7 -3.49 27.09 4.72
CA PRO A 7 -2.46 26.36 4.00
C PRO A 7 -2.54 24.89 4.40
N ALA A 8 -2.99 24.04 3.47
CA ALA A 8 -2.86 22.60 3.60
C ALA A 8 -1.38 22.26 3.80
N SER A 9 -1.08 21.61 4.92
CA SER A 9 0.25 21.09 5.26
C SER A 9 0.75 20.19 4.12
N PRO A 10 2.02 20.30 3.70
CA PRO A 10 2.53 19.46 2.62
C PRO A 10 2.68 18.02 3.15
N ALA A 11 1.71 17.18 2.86
CA ALA A 11 1.94 15.74 2.86
C ALA A 11 3.11 15.47 1.90
N PRO A 12 4.17 14.75 2.32
CA PRO A 12 5.29 14.49 1.43
C PRO A 12 4.80 13.62 0.26
N ALA A 13 4.88 14.24 -0.91
CA ALA A 13 4.93 13.72 -2.27
C ALA A 13 4.33 12.33 -2.51
N ALA A 14 3.25 12.35 -3.29
CA ALA A 14 2.89 11.28 -4.21
C ALA A 14 4.15 10.71 -4.88
N ASP A 15 4.38 9.42 -4.63
CA ASP A 15 5.39 8.64 -5.33
C ASP A 15 4.69 8.03 -6.55
N ASP A 16 4.84 8.71 -7.69
CA ASP A 16 4.44 8.21 -9.01
C ASP A 16 5.38 7.08 -9.45
N GLY A 17 5.21 5.90 -8.85
CA GLY A 17 5.76 4.61 -9.25
C GLY A 17 4.65 3.55 -9.27
N PRO A 18 4.79 2.42 -10.00
CA PRO A 18 3.67 1.53 -10.26
C PRO A 18 3.08 0.98 -8.96
N THR A 19 1.77 1.19 -8.79
CA THR A 19 0.86 0.69 -7.74
C THR A 19 1.01 1.28 -6.32
N SER A 20 0.07 2.15 -5.93
CA SER A 20 -0.18 2.49 -4.52
C SER A 20 -0.59 1.25 -3.71
N TYR A 21 -0.54 1.34 -2.38
CA TYR A 21 -1.00 0.25 -1.51
C TYR A 21 -2.45 -0.15 -1.81
N GLU A 22 -3.34 0.82 -1.98
CA GLU A 22 -4.75 0.59 -2.29
C GLU A 22 -4.90 -0.12 -3.63
N GLN A 23 -4.14 0.27 -4.64
CA GLN A 23 -4.18 -0.39 -5.96
C GLN A 23 -3.69 -1.84 -5.88
N ALA A 24 -2.57 -2.09 -5.21
CA ALA A 24 -2.05 -3.45 -5.02
C ALA A 24 -3.01 -4.33 -4.21
N ARG A 25 -3.61 -3.77 -3.16
CA ARG A 25 -4.63 -4.44 -2.33
C ARG A 25 -5.88 -4.77 -3.14
N ASP A 26 -6.38 -3.81 -3.92
CA ASP A 26 -7.61 -3.99 -4.69
C ASP A 26 -7.42 -5.02 -5.82
N GLU A 27 -6.25 -5.04 -6.45
CA GLU A 27 -5.91 -6.08 -7.41
C GLU A 27 -5.77 -7.45 -6.73
N LEU A 28 -5.13 -7.52 -5.57
CA LEU A 28 -5.01 -8.77 -4.80
C LEU A 28 -6.39 -9.32 -4.42
N ALA A 29 -7.31 -8.46 -3.98
CA ALA A 29 -8.68 -8.84 -3.67
C ALA A 29 -9.41 -9.43 -4.90
N GLN A 30 -9.18 -8.88 -6.09
CA GLN A 30 -9.74 -9.43 -7.33
C GLN A 30 -9.15 -10.79 -7.68
N VAL A 31 -7.84 -10.98 -7.51
CA VAL A 31 -7.16 -12.27 -7.71
C VAL A 31 -7.74 -13.33 -6.77
N VAL A 32 -7.86 -13.03 -5.49
CA VAL A 32 -8.45 -13.93 -4.48
C VAL A 32 -9.88 -14.28 -4.85
N ALA A 33 -10.72 -13.30 -5.20
CA ALA A 33 -12.10 -13.54 -5.60
C ALA A 33 -12.21 -14.47 -6.82
N ARG A 34 -11.30 -14.36 -7.80
CA ARG A 34 -11.25 -15.28 -8.94
C ARG A 34 -10.84 -16.69 -8.56
N LEU A 35 -9.85 -16.84 -7.67
CA LEU A 35 -9.43 -18.14 -7.15
C LEU A 35 -10.55 -18.83 -6.36
N GLU A 36 -11.25 -18.08 -5.50
CA GLU A 36 -12.35 -18.58 -4.68
C GLU A 36 -13.59 -18.97 -5.49
N ALA A 37 -13.86 -18.28 -6.61
CA ALA A 37 -14.93 -18.66 -7.53
C ALA A 37 -14.73 -20.06 -8.12
N GLY A 38 -13.48 -20.51 -8.24
CA GLY A 38 -13.12 -21.80 -8.82
C GLY A 38 -13.46 -21.89 -10.31
N GLY A 39 -13.47 -23.12 -10.85
CA GLY A 39 -13.81 -23.37 -12.26
C GLY A 39 -12.72 -23.01 -13.27
N LEU A 40 -11.54 -22.59 -12.80
CA LEU A 40 -10.39 -22.31 -13.64
C LEU A 40 -9.55 -23.57 -13.88
N PRO A 41 -8.90 -23.71 -15.05
CA PRO A 41 -7.85 -24.70 -15.25
C PRO A 41 -6.73 -24.54 -14.22
N LEU A 42 -6.00 -25.63 -13.95
CA LEU A 42 -4.89 -25.63 -12.99
C LEU A 42 -3.83 -24.58 -13.33
N GLU A 43 -3.44 -24.48 -14.60
CA GLU A 43 -2.42 -23.53 -15.07
C GLU A 43 -2.84 -22.07 -14.86
N GLU A 44 -4.11 -21.74 -15.10
CA GLU A 44 -4.64 -20.40 -14.83
C GLU A 44 -4.72 -20.13 -13.32
N SER A 45 -5.10 -21.14 -12.53
CA SER A 45 -5.12 -21.05 -11.06
C SER A 45 -3.72 -20.79 -10.49
N LEU A 46 -2.69 -21.45 -11.03
CA LEU A 46 -1.29 -21.22 -10.65
C LEU A 46 -0.82 -19.81 -11.03
N THR A 47 -1.17 -19.35 -12.23
CA THR A 47 -0.82 -17.99 -12.69
C THR A 47 -1.44 -16.92 -11.78
N LEU A 48 -2.71 -17.09 -11.40
CA LEU A 48 -3.37 -16.19 -10.45
C LEU A 48 -2.75 -16.26 -9.06
N TRP A 49 -2.39 -17.45 -8.58
CA TRP A 49 -1.70 -17.61 -7.30
C TRP A 49 -0.36 -16.86 -7.29
N GLU A 50 0.49 -17.04 -8.31
CA GLU A 50 1.78 -16.33 -8.41
C GLU A 50 1.60 -14.80 -8.45
N ARG A 51 0.58 -14.32 -9.17
CA ARG A 51 0.22 -12.89 -9.16
C ARG A 51 -0.21 -12.43 -7.77
N GLY A 52 -1.01 -13.22 -7.07
CA GLY A 52 -1.44 -12.97 -5.70
C GLY A 52 -0.27 -12.86 -4.73
N GLU A 53 0.67 -13.81 -4.78
CA GLU A 53 1.89 -13.78 -3.96
C GLU A 53 2.73 -12.54 -4.23
N HIS A 54 2.88 -12.16 -5.50
CA HIS A 54 3.58 -10.94 -5.87
C HIS A 54 2.91 -9.69 -5.27
N LEU A 55 1.59 -9.56 -5.41
CA LEU A 55 0.82 -8.43 -4.89
C LEU A 55 0.87 -8.37 -3.36
N ALA A 56 0.77 -9.51 -2.68
CA ALA A 56 0.92 -9.60 -1.24
C ALA A 56 2.32 -9.12 -0.80
N GLY A 57 3.37 -9.53 -1.52
CA GLY A 57 4.73 -9.06 -1.30
C GLY A 57 4.88 -7.55 -1.47
N VAL A 58 4.23 -6.95 -2.47
CA VAL A 58 4.20 -5.48 -2.67
C VAL A 58 3.51 -4.78 -1.50
N CYS A 59 2.34 -5.27 -1.08
CA CYS A 59 1.60 -4.72 0.05
C CYS A 59 2.44 -4.73 1.34
N THR A 60 3.08 -5.87 1.66
CA THR A 60 3.95 -5.99 2.83
C THR A 60 5.09 -4.97 2.79
N ARG A 61 5.78 -4.86 1.65
CA ARG A 61 6.90 -3.91 1.49
C ARG A 61 6.48 -2.45 1.72
N LEU A 62 5.29 -2.07 1.24
CA LEU A 62 4.75 -0.72 1.43
C LEU A 62 4.40 -0.46 2.90
N LEU A 63 3.80 -1.44 3.59
CA LEU A 63 3.46 -1.35 5.00
C LEU A 63 4.70 -1.29 5.89
N ASP A 64 5.73 -2.08 5.59
CA ASP A 64 7.00 -2.09 6.30
C ASP A 64 7.68 -0.72 6.20
N GLY A 65 7.79 -0.16 4.99
CA GLY A 65 8.34 1.19 4.80
C GLY A 65 7.51 2.29 5.49
N ALA A 66 6.18 2.13 5.56
CA ALA A 66 5.33 3.05 6.31
C ALA A 66 5.56 2.96 7.82
N ARG A 67 5.74 1.75 8.34
CA ARG A 67 6.05 1.49 9.74
C ARG A 67 7.39 2.11 10.14
N GLU A 68 8.44 1.88 9.38
CA GLU A 68 9.78 2.44 9.64
C GLU A 68 9.75 3.97 9.71
N ARG A 69 9.01 4.62 8.82
CA ARG A 69 8.82 6.08 8.83
C ARG A 69 8.14 6.57 10.10
N VAL A 70 7.12 5.85 10.59
CA VAL A 70 6.43 6.21 11.83
C VAL A 70 7.35 6.01 13.03
N GLU A 71 8.07 4.89 13.09
CA GLU A 71 9.03 4.61 14.16
C GLU A 71 10.14 5.66 14.21
N SER A 72 10.67 6.08 13.05
CA SER A 72 11.66 7.16 12.96
C SER A 72 11.11 8.51 13.42
N ALA A 73 9.87 8.85 13.04
CA ALA A 73 9.24 10.08 13.46
C ALA A 73 8.99 10.14 14.98
N LEU A 74 8.60 9.02 15.58
CA LEU A 74 8.42 8.90 17.03
C LEU A 74 9.76 9.04 17.78
N ALA A 75 10.80 8.34 17.33
CA ALA A 75 12.13 8.43 17.94
C ALA A 75 12.69 9.87 17.95
N ARG A 76 12.50 10.60 16.84
CA ARG A 76 12.91 12.01 16.76
C ARG A 76 12.12 12.91 17.71
N ALA A 77 10.82 12.66 17.88
CA ALA A 77 9.98 13.43 18.79
C ALA A 77 10.35 13.19 20.27
N ASP A 78 10.76 11.97 20.61
CA ASP A 78 11.26 11.63 21.95
C ASP A 78 12.61 12.30 22.24
N GLU A 79 13.52 12.34 21.25
CA GLU A 79 14.81 13.05 21.34
C GLU A 79 14.64 14.56 21.52
N ASP A 80 13.71 15.20 20.79
CA ASP A 80 13.43 16.63 20.90
C ASP A 80 12.80 17.02 22.26
N SER A 81 12.22 16.05 22.98
CA SER A 81 11.55 16.26 24.27
C SER A 81 12.43 15.97 25.49
N ALA A 82 13.64 15.42 25.29
CA ALA A 82 14.59 15.01 26.32
C ALA A 82 15.68 16.08 26.58
#